data_AF-A0A7N0T228-F1
#
_entry.id   AF-A0A7N0T228-F1
#
_cell.length_a   1.000
_cell.length_b   1.000
_cell.length_c   1.000
_cell.angle_alpha   90.00
_cell.angle_beta   90.00
_cell.angle_gamma   90.00
#
_symmetry.space_group_name_H-M   'P 1'
#
loop_
_entity.id
_entity.type
_entity.pdbx_description
1 polymer ?
#
loop_
_entity_poly.entity_id
_entity_poly.type
_entity_poly.pdbx_seq_one_letter_code
_entity_poly.pdbx_strand_id
1 'polypeptide(L)'
;MLVQRDSSINPQSLDKIDFITSIFRSTVSACNFSSMESPVHFTEEQEALVLKSWSAMKDNATELGLKFFLKIFEIAPTAKTMFSFIRESEVPVEQNKKLKPHARAVFVMTCESAVQLRKAGKVTVRETTLKKLGATHLKYGVASEHFEVTRHALLETIKEAVPDMWSPEMKNAWGEAYDHLVAAIKAEMKSLQT
;
A
#
# COMPACT_ATOMS: atom_id res chain seq x y z
N MET A 1 55.76 -8.26 11.37
CA MET A 1 54.86 -7.10 11.23
C MET A 1 53.48 -7.64 10.91
N LEU A 2 52.59 -7.65 11.90
CA LEU A 2 51.21 -8.15 11.79
C LEU A 2 50.38 -7.10 11.03
N VAL A 3 49.84 -7.45 9.86
CA VAL A 3 48.79 -6.65 9.22
C VAL A 3 47.45 -7.26 9.64
N GLN A 4 46.73 -6.50 10.46
CA GLN A 4 45.41 -6.85 10.98
C GLN A 4 44.39 -6.97 9.84
N ARG A 5 43.43 -7.88 10.05
CA ARG A 5 42.21 -8.05 9.26
C ARG A 5 41.41 -6.75 9.26
N ASP A 6 41.08 -6.21 8.10
CA ASP A 6 39.94 -5.31 7.99
C ASP A 6 38.67 -6.16 7.87
N SER A 7 37.90 -6.14 8.96
CA SER A 7 36.62 -6.82 9.12
C SER A 7 35.57 -5.72 9.14
N SER A 8 35.14 -5.25 7.97
CA SER A 8 34.13 -4.21 7.89
C SER A 8 33.32 -4.28 6.58
N ILE A 9 32.89 -5.48 6.20
CA ILE A 9 31.68 -5.59 5.36
C ILE A 9 30.49 -5.36 6.29
N ASN A 10 29.98 -4.12 6.30
CA ASN A 10 28.73 -3.76 6.95
C ASN A 10 27.55 -4.38 6.17
N PRO A 11 26.76 -5.31 6.75
CA PRO A 11 25.62 -5.92 6.06
C PRO A 11 24.46 -4.94 5.77
N GLN A 12 24.50 -3.70 6.27
CA GLN A 12 23.43 -2.71 6.15
C GLN A 12 23.53 -1.80 4.91
N SER A 13 24.49 -2.02 4.00
CA SER A 13 24.62 -1.21 2.78
C SER A 13 24.13 -1.90 1.50
N LEU A 14 23.23 -2.89 1.60
CA LEU A 14 22.48 -3.34 0.42
C LEU A 14 21.61 -2.17 -0.05
N ASP A 15 21.99 -1.59 -1.18
CA ASP A 15 21.55 -0.29 -1.65
C ASP A 15 20.03 -0.21 -1.77
N LYS A 16 19.43 0.91 -1.36
CA LYS A 16 17.98 1.16 -1.45
C LYS A 16 17.42 0.97 -2.88
N ILE A 17 18.29 1.07 -3.89
CA ILE A 17 17.99 0.78 -5.29
C ILE A 17 17.77 -0.73 -5.53
N ASP A 18 18.57 -1.59 -4.90
CA ASP A 18 18.39 -3.05 -4.95
C ASP A 18 17.09 -3.48 -4.25
N PHE A 19 16.65 -2.76 -3.21
CA PHE A 19 15.38 -3.03 -2.55
C PHE A 19 14.17 -2.71 -3.45
N ILE A 20 14.17 -1.55 -4.11
CA ILE A 20 13.14 -1.20 -5.10
C ILE A 20 13.14 -2.23 -6.23
N THR A 21 14.32 -2.56 -6.76
CA THR A 21 14.48 -3.57 -7.84
C THR A 21 14.05 -4.96 -7.38
N SER A 22 14.24 -5.32 -6.11
CA SER A 22 13.81 -6.60 -5.50
C SER A 22 12.29 -6.67 -5.30
N ILE A 23 11.65 -5.60 -4.84
CA ILE A 23 10.17 -5.49 -4.81
C ILE A 23 9.61 -5.73 -6.22
N PHE A 24 10.23 -5.12 -7.25
CA PHE A 24 9.83 -5.33 -8.63
C PHE A 24 10.15 -6.73 -9.14
N ARG A 25 11.28 -7.33 -8.77
CA ARG A 25 11.69 -8.68 -9.24
C ARG A 25 10.84 -9.80 -8.64
N SER A 26 10.35 -9.65 -7.41
CA SER A 26 9.52 -10.67 -6.74
C SER A 26 8.06 -10.70 -7.25
N THR A 27 7.58 -9.66 -7.94
CA THR A 27 6.18 -9.53 -8.39
C THR A 27 5.94 -9.85 -9.86
N VAL A 28 7.01 -10.05 -10.67
CA VAL A 28 6.87 -10.35 -12.11
C VAL A 28 6.21 -11.71 -12.40
N SER A 29 6.03 -12.59 -11.40
CA SER A 29 5.52 -13.94 -11.66
C SER A 29 3.99 -14.10 -11.75
N ALA A 30 3.17 -13.06 -11.54
CA ALA A 30 1.72 -13.24 -11.57
C ALA A 30 0.96 -11.98 -11.99
N CYS A 31 0.86 -11.72 -13.30
CA CYS A 31 -0.21 -10.89 -13.86
C CYS A 31 -0.38 -11.19 -15.36
N ASN A 32 -0.97 -12.35 -15.67
CA ASN A 32 -1.67 -12.54 -16.95
C ASN A 32 -3.14 -12.17 -16.73
N PHE A 33 -3.47 -10.89 -16.92
CA PHE A 33 -4.86 -10.42 -16.93
C PHE A 33 -5.46 -10.69 -18.31
N SER A 34 -6.09 -11.85 -18.47
CA SER A 34 -6.94 -12.19 -19.61
C SER A 34 -8.41 -12.05 -19.19
N SER A 35 -9.16 -11.33 -20.01
CA SER A 35 -10.59 -11.07 -19.85
C SER A 35 -11.43 -12.34 -19.82
N MET A 36 -12.00 -12.65 -18.65
CA MET A 36 -13.27 -13.32 -18.38
C MET A 36 -13.41 -13.28 -16.84
N GLU A 37 -13.95 -12.18 -16.29
CA GLU A 37 -13.99 -11.99 -14.83
C GLU A 37 -15.01 -12.94 -14.19
N SER A 38 -14.54 -14.12 -13.77
CA SER A 38 -15.19 -14.86 -12.70
C SER A 38 -15.18 -13.99 -11.43
N PRO A 39 -16.25 -14.02 -10.61
CA PRO A 39 -16.26 -13.35 -9.32
C PRO A 39 -15.01 -13.73 -8.52
N VAL A 40 -14.32 -12.74 -7.97
CA VAL A 40 -13.17 -12.96 -7.09
C VAL A 40 -13.64 -13.79 -5.91
N HIS A 41 -12.97 -14.91 -5.65
CA HIS A 41 -13.30 -15.77 -4.53
C HIS A 41 -12.50 -15.33 -3.29
N PHE A 42 -13.02 -14.31 -2.60
CA PHE A 42 -12.49 -13.86 -1.32
C PHE A 42 -13.24 -14.57 -0.18
N THR A 43 -12.51 -15.29 0.69
CA THR A 43 -13.12 -16.18 1.69
C THR A 43 -13.61 -15.45 2.94
N GLU A 44 -14.43 -16.13 3.73
CA GLU A 44 -14.87 -15.62 5.04
C GLU A 44 -13.70 -15.48 6.01
N GLU A 45 -12.74 -16.38 5.96
CA GLU A 45 -11.52 -16.33 6.76
C GLU A 45 -10.65 -15.13 6.38
N GLN A 46 -10.48 -14.85 5.08
CA GLN A 46 -9.75 -13.67 4.61
C GLN A 46 -10.43 -12.37 5.09
N GLU A 47 -11.75 -12.28 4.96
CA GLU A 47 -12.51 -11.13 5.48
C GLU A 47 -12.33 -10.99 6.99
N ALA A 48 -12.48 -12.08 7.73
CA ALA A 48 -12.34 -12.07 9.18
C ALA A 48 -10.94 -11.61 9.63
N LEU A 49 -9.87 -12.03 8.93
CA LEU A 49 -8.51 -11.59 9.22
C LEU A 49 -8.35 -10.08 9.04
N VAL A 50 -8.87 -9.52 7.94
CA VAL A 50 -8.82 -8.07 7.66
C VAL A 50 -9.64 -7.30 8.70
N LEU A 51 -10.88 -7.71 8.97
CA LEU A 51 -11.77 -7.01 9.90
C LEU A 51 -11.27 -7.04 11.34
N LYS A 52 -10.81 -8.21 11.82
CA LYS A 52 -10.32 -8.36 13.20
C LYS A 52 -9.05 -7.55 13.42
N SER A 53 -8.07 -7.64 12.52
CA SER A 53 -6.83 -6.88 12.61
C SER A 53 -7.10 -5.37 12.48
N TRP A 54 -7.97 -4.94 11.56
CA TRP A 54 -8.37 -3.54 11.46
C TRP A 54 -9.03 -3.05 12.75
N SER A 55 -9.90 -3.86 13.37
CA SER A 55 -10.52 -3.49 14.64
C SER A 55 -9.51 -3.31 15.79
N ALA A 56 -8.41 -4.06 15.80
CA ALA A 56 -7.33 -3.90 16.76
C ALA A 56 -6.46 -2.65 16.49
N MET A 57 -6.39 -2.20 15.24
CA MET A 57 -5.56 -1.07 14.80
C MET A 57 -6.28 0.28 14.79
N LYS A 58 -7.60 0.31 14.58
CA LYS A 58 -8.35 1.53 14.21
C LYS A 58 -8.27 2.67 15.21
N ASP A 59 -8.13 2.37 16.51
CA ASP A 59 -8.05 3.40 17.56
C ASP A 59 -6.71 4.15 17.50
N ASN A 60 -5.67 3.49 16.98
CA ASN A 60 -4.34 4.06 16.72
C ASN A 60 -4.13 4.47 15.25
N ALA A 61 -5.20 4.50 14.43
CA ALA A 61 -5.10 4.75 12.99
C ALA A 61 -4.37 6.06 12.63
N THR A 62 -4.40 7.06 13.53
CA THR A 62 -3.68 8.32 13.33
C THR A 62 -2.15 8.13 13.37
N GLU A 63 -1.64 7.38 14.33
CA GLU A 63 -0.20 7.10 14.46
C GLU A 63 0.25 6.11 13.39
N LEU A 64 -0.55 5.07 13.15
CA LEU A 64 -0.29 4.09 12.09
C LEU A 64 -0.24 4.75 10.73
N GLY A 65 -1.14 5.70 10.47
CA GLY A 65 -1.15 6.44 9.22
C GLY A 65 0.11 7.28 9.00
N LEU A 66 0.72 7.79 10.08
CA LEU A 66 2.00 8.48 10.00
C LEU A 66 3.14 7.51 9.71
N LYS A 67 3.24 6.41 10.48
CA LYS A 67 4.26 5.36 10.28
C LYS A 67 4.21 4.81 8.86
N PHE A 68 3.00 4.56 8.36
CA PHE A 68 2.74 4.12 7.00
C PHE A 68 3.36 5.05 5.94
N PHE A 69 3.10 6.36 6.03
CA PHE A 69 3.66 7.31 5.08
C PHE A 69 5.16 7.50 5.20
N LEU A 70 5.70 7.48 6.43
CA LEU A 70 7.15 7.53 6.64
C LEU A 70 7.83 6.34 5.95
N LYS A 71 7.26 5.13 6.04
CA LYS A 71 7.74 3.95 5.31
C LYS A 71 7.67 4.15 3.79
N ILE A 72 6.56 4.66 3.24
CA ILE A 72 6.47 4.97 1.81
C ILE A 72 7.61 5.89 1.38
N PHE A 73 7.87 6.95 2.14
CA PHE A 73 8.90 7.94 1.81
C PHE A 73 10.33 7.49 2.08
N GLU A 74 10.51 6.51 2.96
CA GLU A 74 11.80 5.84 3.15
C GLU A 74 12.15 4.97 1.94
N ILE A 75 11.16 4.25 1.41
CA ILE A 75 11.31 3.36 0.24
C ILE A 75 11.41 4.18 -1.05
N ALA A 76 10.52 5.17 -1.22
CA ALA A 76 10.44 6.02 -2.41
C ALA A 76 10.41 7.50 -2.01
N PRO A 77 11.57 8.13 -1.73
CA PRO A 77 11.65 9.53 -1.32
C PRO A 77 11.02 10.51 -2.32
N THR A 78 11.06 10.17 -3.62
CA THR A 78 10.45 10.95 -4.70
C THR A 78 8.93 11.04 -4.57
N ALA A 79 8.25 10.09 -3.92
CA ALA A 79 6.81 10.14 -3.70
C ALA A 79 6.37 11.37 -2.88
N LYS A 80 7.27 11.97 -2.08
CA LYS A 80 6.99 13.22 -1.35
C LYS A 80 6.54 14.35 -2.28
N THR A 81 7.09 14.42 -3.51
CA THR A 81 6.80 15.52 -4.44
C THR A 81 5.39 15.44 -5.05
N MET A 82 4.71 14.30 -4.89
CA MET A 82 3.32 14.09 -5.33
C MET A 82 2.30 14.71 -4.38
N PHE A 83 2.69 14.92 -3.12
CA PHE A 83 1.84 15.56 -2.11
C PHE A 83 2.18 17.05 -2.06
N SER A 84 1.37 17.90 -2.71
CA SER A 84 1.60 19.36 -2.74
C SER A 84 1.79 19.95 -1.34
N PHE A 85 1.00 19.49 -0.38
CA PHE A 85 1.08 19.92 1.01
C PHE A 85 2.32 19.44 1.79
N ILE A 86 3.14 18.57 1.20
CA ILE A 86 4.47 18.21 1.71
C ILE A 86 5.53 18.99 0.93
N ARG A 87 5.45 18.94 -0.40
CA ARG A 87 6.41 19.60 -1.30
C ARG A 87 6.53 21.10 -1.04
N GLU A 88 5.43 21.74 -0.68
CA GLU A 88 5.33 23.20 -0.46
C GLU A 88 5.34 23.56 1.04
N SER A 89 5.77 22.64 1.91
CA SER A 89 5.72 22.84 3.36
C SER A 89 7.11 22.78 3.99
N GLU A 90 7.40 23.77 4.84
CA GLU A 90 8.55 23.79 5.75
C GLU A 90 8.36 22.88 6.98
N VAL A 91 7.14 22.33 7.16
CA VAL A 91 6.82 21.46 8.29
C VAL A 91 7.39 20.06 8.02
N PRO A 92 8.15 19.47 8.96
CA PRO A 92 8.61 18.10 8.86
C PRO A 92 7.44 17.14 8.56
N VAL A 93 7.70 16.12 7.74
CA VAL A 93 6.68 15.17 7.27
C VAL A 93 5.94 14.53 8.45
N GLU A 94 6.67 14.23 9.52
CA GLU A 94 6.22 13.63 10.77
C GLU A 94 5.16 14.51 11.48
N GLN A 95 5.25 15.82 11.28
CA GLN A 95 4.36 16.80 11.90
C GLN A 95 3.23 17.24 10.95
N ASN A 96 3.26 16.81 9.70
CA ASN A 96 2.30 17.22 8.68
C ASN A 96 0.95 16.48 8.85
N LYS A 97 0.01 17.16 9.51
CA LYS A 97 -1.32 16.61 9.82
C LYS A 97 -2.14 16.24 8.57
N LYS A 98 -1.78 16.73 7.37
CA LYS A 98 -2.52 16.51 6.12
C LYS A 98 -2.30 15.11 5.51
N LEU A 99 -1.30 14.35 5.99
CA LEU A 99 -1.11 12.95 5.59
C LEU A 99 -2.16 12.00 6.20
N LYS A 100 -2.58 12.31 7.44
CA LYS A 100 -3.42 11.43 8.27
C LYS A 100 -4.74 11.04 7.58
N PRO A 101 -5.49 11.96 6.94
CA PRO A 101 -6.72 11.60 6.25
C PRO A 101 -6.50 10.65 5.08
N HIS A 102 -5.43 10.85 4.29
CA HIS A 102 -5.12 9.96 3.17
C HIS A 102 -4.74 8.58 3.67
N ALA A 103 -3.90 8.50 4.71
CA ALA A 103 -3.50 7.22 5.30
C ALA A 103 -4.73 6.44 5.80
N ARG A 104 -5.59 7.11 6.57
CA ARG A 104 -6.84 6.52 7.05
C ARG A 104 -7.73 6.04 5.91
N ALA A 105 -7.83 6.80 4.82
CA ALA A 105 -8.60 6.41 3.65
C ALA A 105 -8.07 5.11 3.02
N VAL A 106 -6.75 4.94 2.91
CA VAL A 106 -6.14 3.70 2.39
C VAL A 106 -6.53 2.50 3.24
N PHE A 107 -6.36 2.58 4.56
CA PHE A 107 -6.74 1.48 5.46
C PHE A 107 -8.23 1.16 5.39
N VAL A 108 -9.09 2.18 5.50
CA VAL A 108 -10.55 2.01 5.52
C VAL A 108 -11.04 1.45 4.19
N MET A 109 -10.63 2.02 3.06
CA MET A 109 -11.10 1.56 1.74
C MET A 109 -10.60 0.15 1.42
N THR A 110 -9.40 -0.22 1.88
CA THR A 110 -8.90 -1.60 1.75
C THR A 110 -9.74 -2.57 2.57
N CYS A 111 -10.06 -2.20 3.81
CA CYS A 111 -10.95 -2.97 4.68
C CYS A 111 -12.37 -3.11 4.09
N GLU A 112 -12.94 -2.04 3.55
CA GLU A 112 -14.24 -2.07 2.87
C GLU A 112 -14.19 -2.91 1.59
N SER A 113 -13.05 -2.94 0.89
CA SER A 113 -12.87 -3.77 -0.30
C SER A 113 -12.88 -5.26 0.05
N ALA A 114 -12.29 -5.67 1.18
CA ALA A 114 -12.38 -7.06 1.65
C ALA A 114 -13.84 -7.51 1.84
N VAL A 115 -14.67 -6.67 2.47
CA VAL A 115 -16.11 -6.94 2.66
C VAL A 115 -16.85 -7.03 1.33
N GLN A 116 -16.54 -6.12 0.39
CA GLN A 116 -17.16 -6.09 -0.94
C GLN A 116 -16.77 -7.31 -1.78
N LEU A 117 -15.49 -7.71 -1.74
CA LEU A 117 -15.00 -8.90 -2.41
C LEU A 117 -15.68 -10.15 -1.87
N ARG A 118 -15.79 -10.31 -0.55
CA ARG A 118 -16.51 -11.45 0.04
C ARG A 118 -17.97 -11.49 -0.39
N LYS A 119 -18.65 -10.35 -0.32
CA LYS A 119 -20.10 -10.26 -0.55
C LYS A 119 -20.50 -10.33 -2.02
N ALA A 120 -19.74 -9.69 -2.90
CA ALA A 120 -20.11 -9.43 -4.29
C ALA A 120 -19.10 -9.97 -5.31
N GLY A 121 -17.96 -10.51 -4.86
CA GLY A 121 -16.89 -11.00 -5.73
C GLY A 121 -16.17 -9.90 -6.51
N LYS A 122 -16.36 -8.62 -6.14
CA LYS A 122 -15.71 -7.46 -6.76
C LYS A 122 -15.81 -6.24 -5.86
N VAL A 123 -14.96 -5.24 -6.13
CA VAL A 123 -15.06 -3.91 -5.52
C VAL A 123 -16.28 -3.18 -6.08
N THR A 124 -17.14 -2.69 -5.20
CA THR A 124 -18.40 -2.00 -5.51
C THR A 124 -18.41 -0.56 -4.99
N VAL A 125 -17.24 0.08 -4.90
CA VAL A 125 -17.12 1.51 -4.60
C VAL A 125 -17.93 2.30 -5.65
N ARG A 126 -18.67 3.32 -5.21
CA ARG A 126 -19.51 4.14 -6.08
C ARG A 126 -18.68 4.67 -7.26
N GLU A 127 -19.21 4.56 -8.48
CA GLU A 127 -18.54 4.98 -9.71
C GLU A 127 -18.02 6.42 -9.64
N THR A 128 -18.85 7.35 -9.12
CA THR A 128 -18.45 8.76 -8.95
C THR A 128 -17.23 8.93 -8.03
N THR A 129 -17.09 8.05 -7.03
CA THR A 129 -15.93 8.05 -6.12
C THR A 129 -14.70 7.47 -6.81
N LEU A 130 -14.84 6.35 -7.53
CA LEU A 130 -13.73 5.76 -8.29
C LEU A 130 -13.21 6.72 -9.37
N LYS A 131 -14.09 7.38 -10.12
CA LYS A 131 -13.72 8.42 -11.11
C LYS A 131 -12.92 9.56 -10.46
N LYS A 132 -13.36 10.05 -9.30
CA LYS A 132 -12.64 11.09 -8.56
C LYS A 132 -11.27 10.61 -8.08
N LEU A 133 -11.18 9.38 -7.59
CA LEU A 133 -9.91 8.78 -7.16
C LEU A 133 -8.96 8.61 -8.34
N GLY A 134 -9.41 8.03 -9.45
CA GLY A 134 -8.62 7.85 -10.66
C GLY A 134 -8.09 9.19 -11.19
N ALA A 135 -8.96 10.20 -11.33
CA ALA A 135 -8.56 11.54 -11.76
C ALA A 135 -7.53 12.19 -10.83
N THR A 136 -7.68 12.02 -9.51
CA THR A 136 -6.76 12.57 -8.52
C THR A 136 -5.39 11.92 -8.62
N HIS A 137 -5.32 10.58 -8.64
CA HIS A 137 -4.06 9.85 -8.73
C HIS A 137 -3.35 10.12 -10.06
N LEU A 138 -4.11 10.19 -11.16
CA LEU A 138 -3.58 10.56 -12.47
C LEU A 138 -3.01 11.98 -12.48
N LYS A 139 -3.74 12.97 -11.94
CA LYS A 139 -3.31 14.38 -11.85
C LYS A 139 -1.96 14.54 -11.15
N TYR A 140 -1.70 13.75 -10.11
CA TYR A 140 -0.45 13.80 -9.34
C TYR A 140 0.66 12.89 -9.88
N GLY A 141 0.45 12.25 -11.04
CA GLY A 141 1.46 11.41 -11.69
C GLY A 141 1.73 10.10 -10.96
N VAL A 142 0.75 9.58 -10.21
CA VAL A 142 0.88 8.28 -9.54
C VAL A 142 0.96 7.18 -10.60
N ALA A 143 2.08 6.48 -10.62
CA ALA A 143 2.32 5.32 -11.48
C ALA A 143 2.15 3.98 -10.73
N SER A 144 2.14 2.87 -11.46
CA SER A 144 1.98 1.51 -10.89
C SER A 144 2.95 1.21 -9.76
N GLU A 145 4.20 1.66 -9.92
CA GLU A 145 5.32 1.54 -8.99
C GLU A 145 4.99 2.11 -7.61
N HIS A 146 4.23 3.21 -7.57
CA HIS A 146 3.85 3.86 -6.32
C HIS A 146 2.82 3.05 -5.56
N PHE A 147 1.90 2.36 -6.26
CA PHE A 147 0.95 1.44 -5.64
C PHE A 147 1.68 0.22 -5.04
N GLU A 148 2.71 -0.31 -5.70
CA GLU A 148 3.51 -1.42 -5.16
C GLU A 148 4.26 -1.03 -3.87
N VAL A 149 4.89 0.15 -3.87
CA VAL A 149 5.54 0.69 -2.65
C VAL A 149 4.51 0.90 -1.54
N THR A 150 3.33 1.41 -1.88
CA THR A 150 2.23 1.63 -0.93
C THR A 150 1.73 0.31 -0.36
N ARG A 151 1.56 -0.72 -1.19
CA ARG A 151 1.19 -2.09 -0.76
C ARG A 151 2.20 -2.65 0.22
N HIS A 152 3.49 -2.55 -0.10
CA HIS A 152 4.56 -3.03 0.76
C HIS A 152 4.55 -2.32 2.12
N ALA A 153 4.50 -0.98 2.11
CA ALA A 153 4.47 -0.17 3.32
C ALA A 153 3.22 -0.44 4.18
N LEU A 154 2.07 -0.69 3.54
CA LEU A 154 0.82 -1.03 4.22
C LEU A 154 0.99 -2.35 5.00
N LEU A 155 1.47 -3.40 4.33
CA LEU A 155 1.65 -4.71 4.95
C LEU A 155 2.67 -4.70 6.08
N GLU A 156 3.81 -4.01 5.91
CA GLU A 156 4.80 -3.87 7.00
C GLU A 156 4.24 -3.06 8.18
N THR A 157 3.45 -2.01 7.92
CA THR A 157 2.80 -1.24 8.99
C THR A 157 1.83 -2.10 9.78
N ILE A 158 1.03 -2.93 9.10
CA ILE A 158 0.08 -3.83 9.77
C ILE A 158 0.82 -4.87 10.61
N LYS A 159 1.88 -5.47 10.05
CA LYS A 159 2.72 -6.43 10.77
C LYS A 159 3.30 -5.87 12.06
N GLU A 160 3.79 -4.63 12.03
CA GLU A 160 4.32 -3.94 13.21
C GLU A 160 3.23 -3.53 14.20
N ALA A 161 2.02 -3.23 13.71
CA ALA A 161 0.91 -2.79 14.54
C ALA A 161 0.26 -3.94 15.32
N VAL A 162 0.18 -5.13 14.73
CA VAL A 162 -0.47 -6.32 15.31
C VAL A 162 0.40 -7.57 15.14
N PRO A 163 1.62 -7.60 15.71
CA PRO A 163 2.57 -8.69 15.50
C PRO A 163 2.02 -10.05 15.95
N ASP A 164 1.23 -10.07 17.03
CA ASP A 164 0.63 -11.31 17.56
C ASP A 164 -0.50 -11.87 16.68
N MET A 165 -1.07 -11.05 15.81
CA MET A 165 -2.09 -11.48 14.83
C MET A 165 -1.49 -11.78 13.45
N TRP A 166 -0.21 -11.44 13.24
CA TRP A 166 0.40 -11.48 11.92
C TRP A 166 0.63 -12.91 11.44
N SER A 167 0.16 -13.21 10.24
CA SER A 167 0.36 -14.49 9.57
C SER A 167 0.50 -14.30 8.05
N PRO A 168 1.05 -15.30 7.33
CA PRO A 168 1.06 -15.30 5.86
C PRO A 168 -0.34 -15.16 5.25
N GLU A 169 -1.35 -15.76 5.87
CA GLU A 169 -2.76 -15.68 5.44
C GLU A 169 -3.30 -14.26 5.61
N MET A 170 -3.00 -13.61 6.73
CA MET A 170 -3.41 -12.21 6.96
C MET A 170 -2.71 -11.27 5.97
N LYS A 171 -1.42 -11.48 5.70
CA LYS A 171 -0.67 -10.75 4.67
C LYS A 171 -1.35 -10.87 3.31
N ASN A 172 -1.74 -12.09 2.93
CA ASN A 172 -2.40 -12.35 1.65
C ASN A 172 -3.79 -11.70 1.60
N ALA A 173 -4.59 -11.81 2.67
CA ALA A 173 -5.93 -11.21 2.72
C ALA A 173 -5.90 -9.68 2.57
N TRP A 174 -5.01 -8.99 3.28
CA TRP A 174 -4.82 -7.54 3.12
C TRP A 174 -4.27 -7.17 1.74
N GLY A 175 -3.32 -7.95 1.23
CA GLY A 175 -2.73 -7.75 -0.09
C GLY A 175 -3.76 -7.85 -1.19
N GLU A 176 -4.55 -8.92 -1.22
CA GLU A 176 -5.58 -9.16 -2.24
C GLU A 176 -6.67 -8.07 -2.20
N ALA A 177 -7.15 -7.70 -1.00
CA ALA A 177 -8.12 -6.61 -0.86
C ALA A 177 -7.58 -5.28 -1.39
N TYR A 178 -6.30 -4.98 -1.14
CA TYR A 178 -5.62 -3.80 -1.66
C TYR A 178 -5.47 -3.85 -3.18
N ASP A 179 -5.04 -5.00 -3.71
CA ASP A 179 -4.78 -5.19 -5.15
C ASP A 179 -6.04 -4.98 -5.98
N HIS A 180 -7.19 -5.49 -5.53
CA HIS A 180 -8.48 -5.27 -6.19
C HIS A 180 -8.98 -3.83 -6.10
N LEU A 181 -8.76 -3.15 -4.97
CA LEU A 181 -9.05 -1.72 -4.86
C LEU A 181 -8.21 -0.90 -5.85
N VAL A 182 -6.90 -1.18 -5.92
CA VAL A 182 -5.99 -0.52 -6.85
C VAL A 182 -6.36 -0.83 -8.30
N ALA A 183 -6.77 -2.06 -8.62
CA ALA A 183 -7.24 -2.41 -9.95
C ALA A 183 -8.44 -1.53 -10.37
N ALA A 184 -9.42 -1.35 -9.48
CA ALA A 184 -10.56 -0.47 -9.73
C ALA A 184 -10.16 1.00 -9.93
N ILE A 185 -9.20 1.52 -9.15
CA ILE A 185 -8.68 2.89 -9.32
C ILE A 185 -7.91 3.02 -10.64
N LYS A 186 -7.04 2.06 -10.96
CA LYS A 186 -6.25 2.05 -12.20
C LYS A 186 -7.14 1.97 -13.45
N ALA A 187 -8.28 1.28 -13.37
CA ALA A 187 -9.25 1.26 -14.46
C ALA A 187 -9.75 2.67 -14.80
N GLU A 188 -10.10 3.47 -13.77
CA GLU A 188 -10.51 4.87 -13.98
C GLU A 188 -9.35 5.80 -14.36
N MET A 189 -8.12 5.52 -13.91
CA MET A 189 -6.95 6.27 -14.39
C MET A 189 -6.71 6.06 -15.89
N LYS A 190 -6.98 4.85 -16.41
CA LYS A 190 -6.85 4.53 -17.83
C LYS A 190 -7.98 5.15 -18.67
N SER A 191 -9.23 5.10 -18.18
CA SER A 191 -10.39 5.65 -18.89
C SER A 191 -10.30 7.17 -19.12
N LEU A 192 -9.54 7.88 -18.29
CA LEU A 192 -9.29 9.32 -18.42
C LEU A 192 -8.15 9.69 -19.37
N GLN A 193 -7.40 8.71 -19.87
CA GLN A 193 -6.29 8.92 -20.81
C GLN A 193 -6.67 8.58 -22.26
N THR A 194 -7.83 7.95 -22.47
CA THR A 194 -8.43 7.61 -23.76
C THR A 194 -9.41 8.68 -24.21
#